data_AF-A0A3N6PIN7-F1
#
_entry.id   AF-A0A3N6PIN7-F1
#
_cell.length_a   1.000
_cell.length_b   1.000
_cell.length_c   1.000
_cell.angle_alpha   90.00
_cell.angle_beta   90.00
_cell.angle_gamma   90.00
#
_symmetry.space_group_name_H-M   'P 1'
#
loop_
_entity.id
_entity.type
_entity.pdbx_description
1 polymer ?
#
loop_
_entity_poly.entity_id
_entity_poly.type
_entity_poly.pdbx_seq_one_letter_code
_entity_poly.pdbx_strand_id
1 'polypeptide(L)'
;MSSKIKPDFSIKRQRKTKKRMFLWLLSLVLVTTSLVLVNFSAKAAEQIHFNYGLLKISVSLTALETYAETGKVEDDLKLYFLLIDAENQQKLRNVLQFNLNINPMQLAQGLYSPMGEKLLQYLGEMIQTQGRNNGAIALREALIKTAKSQDFTPINVLQNFPGEVQFNIRKILAVNREFSALLEDTEKLLKEVKQITLTAASTEEKIDFSTL
;
A
#
# COMPACT_ATOMS: atom_id res chain seq x y z
N MET A 1 51.11 -91.18 23.33
CA MET A 1 52.03 -90.01 23.39
C MET A 1 51.17 -88.76 23.35
N SER A 2 51.39 -87.87 24.31
CA SER A 2 50.58 -86.69 24.63
C SER A 2 50.71 -85.59 23.58
N SER A 3 49.62 -84.87 23.27
CA SER A 3 49.68 -83.44 22.95
C SER A 3 48.27 -82.82 22.94
N LYS A 4 48.04 -81.91 23.89
CA LYS A 4 46.89 -81.02 23.98
C LYS A 4 47.00 -79.90 22.94
N ILE A 5 45.92 -79.53 22.27
CA ILE A 5 45.77 -78.18 21.67
C ILE A 5 44.37 -77.64 21.98
N LYS A 6 44.33 -76.41 22.48
CA LYS A 6 43.22 -75.68 23.09
C LYS A 6 42.14 -75.26 22.06
N PRO A 7 40.89 -75.04 22.48
CA PRO A 7 39.91 -74.35 21.64
C PRO A 7 40.15 -72.83 21.65
N ASP A 8 40.21 -72.23 20.46
CA ASP A 8 40.21 -70.79 20.21
C ASP A 8 38.78 -70.24 20.30
N PHE A 9 38.59 -69.18 21.09
CA PHE A 9 37.30 -68.56 21.37
C PHE A 9 37.46 -67.04 21.22
N SER A 10 37.18 -66.53 20.03
CA SER A 10 37.04 -65.11 19.69
C SER A 10 36.42 -65.08 18.28
N ILE A 11 35.35 -64.38 17.90
CA ILE A 11 34.97 -62.97 18.11
C ILE A 11 33.46 -62.86 17.80
N LYS A 12 32.63 -62.40 18.74
CA LYS A 12 31.24 -61.99 18.44
C LYS A 12 30.87 -60.72 19.22
N ARG A 13 31.57 -59.60 18.95
CA ARG A 13 31.31 -58.33 19.66
C ARG A 13 31.38 -57.05 18.79
N GLN A 14 31.10 -57.15 17.49
CA GLN A 14 31.19 -56.01 16.55
C GLN A 14 29.82 -55.46 16.07
N ARG A 15 28.69 -56.11 16.40
CA ARG A 15 27.36 -55.74 15.85
C ARG A 15 26.58 -54.67 16.64
N LYS A 16 26.87 -54.48 17.94
CA LYS A 16 26.05 -53.57 18.80
C LYS A 16 26.47 -52.10 18.73
N THR A 17 27.71 -51.80 18.37
CA THR A 17 28.24 -50.42 18.32
C THR A 17 27.78 -49.65 17.09
N LYS A 18 27.74 -50.31 15.91
CA LYS A 18 27.26 -49.69 14.66
C LYS A 18 25.78 -49.28 14.72
N LYS A 19 24.92 -50.02 15.43
CA LYS A 19 23.50 -49.67 15.59
C LYS A 19 23.28 -48.43 16.45
N ARG A 20 24.06 -48.26 17.53
CA ARG A 20 23.99 -47.06 18.39
C ARG A 20 24.52 -45.81 17.69
N MET A 21 25.57 -45.97 16.89
CA MET A 21 26.15 -44.90 16.08
C MET A 21 25.24 -44.49 14.91
N PHE A 22 24.54 -45.44 14.28
CA PHE A 22 23.50 -45.17 13.27
C PHE A 22 22.27 -44.47 13.87
N LEU A 23 21.85 -44.87 15.08
CA LEU A 23 20.76 -44.21 15.80
C LEU A 23 21.12 -42.77 16.24
N TRP A 24 22.38 -42.50 16.58
CA TRP A 24 22.88 -41.15 16.86
C TRP A 24 22.96 -40.25 15.62
N LEU A 25 23.31 -40.81 14.46
CA LEU A 25 23.31 -40.07 13.19
C LEU A 25 21.88 -39.78 12.70
N LEU A 26 20.93 -40.70 12.91
CA LEU A 26 19.52 -40.49 12.56
C LEU A 26 18.88 -39.38 13.42
N SER A 27 19.24 -39.27 14.70
CA SER A 27 18.77 -38.18 15.56
C SER A 27 19.34 -36.81 15.18
N LEU A 28 20.54 -36.77 14.59
CA LEU A 28 21.14 -35.50 14.15
C LEU A 28 20.49 -34.95 12.87
N VAL A 29 19.98 -35.83 12.00
CA VAL A 29 19.24 -35.45 10.79
C VAL A 29 17.81 -34.99 11.11
N LEU A 30 17.15 -35.57 12.12
CA LEU A 30 15.80 -35.14 12.52
C LEU A 30 15.77 -33.77 13.23
N VAL A 31 16.84 -33.39 13.95
CA VAL A 31 16.92 -32.10 14.65
C VAL A 31 17.19 -30.94 13.68
N THR A 32 17.91 -31.18 12.57
CA THR A 32 18.25 -30.11 11.61
C THR A 32 17.15 -29.79 10.62
N THR A 33 16.20 -30.69 10.37
CA THR A 33 15.03 -30.39 9.50
C THR A 33 13.97 -29.51 10.16
N SER A 34 14.02 -29.28 11.48
CA SER A 34 12.98 -28.51 12.19
C SER A 34 13.17 -26.99 12.18
N LEU A 35 14.22 -26.46 11.54
CA LEU A 35 14.55 -25.02 11.57
C LEU A 35 14.29 -24.24 10.28
N VAL A 36 13.75 -24.87 9.23
CA VAL A 36 13.43 -24.19 7.94
C VAL A 36 11.93 -24.21 7.66
N LEU A 37 11.12 -24.03 8.71
CA LEU A 37 9.80 -23.44 8.54
C LEU A 37 9.97 -21.94 8.76
N VAL A 38 10.56 -21.29 7.76
CA VAL A 38 10.40 -19.84 7.60
C VAL A 38 8.89 -19.62 7.56
N ASN A 39 8.40 -18.91 8.58
CA ASN A 39 7.05 -18.41 8.67
C ASN A 39 6.80 -17.46 7.48
N PHE A 40 6.60 -18.01 6.29
CA PHE A 40 5.69 -17.37 5.34
C PHE A 40 4.32 -17.53 5.98
N SER A 41 4.00 -16.64 6.93
CA SER A 41 2.63 -16.22 7.09
C SER A 41 2.20 -15.86 5.68
N ALA A 42 1.44 -16.75 5.04
CA ALA A 42 0.70 -16.43 3.86
C ALA A 42 -0.21 -15.28 4.32
N LYS A 43 0.26 -14.03 4.18
CA LYS A 43 -0.57 -12.86 4.25
C LYS A 43 -1.66 -13.18 3.24
N ALA A 44 -2.86 -13.53 3.71
CA ALA A 44 -4.00 -13.65 2.82
C ALA A 44 -3.97 -12.39 1.96
N ALA A 45 -3.94 -12.56 0.63
CA ALA A 45 -3.75 -11.45 -0.29
C ALA A 45 -4.86 -10.44 -0.02
N GLU A 46 -4.51 -9.37 0.70
CA GLU A 46 -5.45 -8.37 1.15
C GLU A 46 -6.08 -7.75 -0.08
N GLN A 47 -7.40 -7.87 -0.20
CA GLN A 47 -8.12 -7.46 -1.41
C GLN A 47 -8.57 -6.02 -1.25
N ILE A 48 -8.30 -5.23 -2.28
CA ILE A 48 -8.78 -3.87 -2.42
C ILE A 48 -9.95 -3.89 -3.39
N HIS A 49 -11.07 -3.35 -2.96
CA HIS A 49 -12.28 -3.34 -3.76
C HIS A 49 -12.54 -1.97 -4.37
N PHE A 50 -12.82 -1.91 -5.66
CA PHE A 50 -13.25 -0.70 -6.33
C PHE A 50 -14.70 -0.87 -6.78
N ASN A 51 -15.60 -0.09 -6.18
CA ASN A 51 -17.04 -0.18 -6.38
C ASN A 51 -17.50 0.91 -7.36
N TYR A 52 -18.01 0.50 -8.53
CA TYR A 52 -18.73 1.37 -9.47
C TYR A 52 -20.18 0.90 -9.57
N GLY A 53 -20.92 1.13 -8.50
CA GLY A 53 -22.31 0.70 -8.36
C GLY A 53 -22.52 -0.76 -8.10
N LEU A 54 -23.10 -1.45 -9.07
CA LEU A 54 -23.28 -2.91 -8.97
C LEU A 54 -22.00 -3.64 -9.38
N LEU A 55 -21.11 -2.97 -10.13
CA LEU A 55 -19.81 -3.51 -10.49
C LEU A 55 -18.86 -3.41 -9.30
N LYS A 56 -18.26 -4.54 -8.94
CA LYS A 56 -17.20 -4.66 -7.93
C LYS A 56 -15.95 -5.22 -8.61
N ILE A 57 -14.89 -4.43 -8.59
CA ILE A 57 -13.56 -4.81 -9.04
C ILE A 57 -12.74 -5.15 -7.81
N SER A 58 -11.96 -6.23 -7.86
CA SER A 58 -11.09 -6.64 -6.75
C SER A 58 -9.67 -6.79 -7.25
N VAL A 59 -8.73 -6.16 -6.57
CA VAL A 59 -7.30 -6.21 -6.89
C VAL A 59 -6.55 -6.56 -5.62
N SER A 60 -5.57 -7.46 -5.70
CA SER A 60 -4.73 -7.74 -4.54
C SER A 60 -3.81 -6.57 -4.22
N LEU A 61 -3.61 -6.28 -2.93
CA LEU A 61 -2.64 -5.29 -2.48
C LEU A 61 -1.22 -5.64 -2.97
N THR A 62 -0.89 -6.93 -3.02
CA THR A 62 0.38 -7.43 -3.54
C THR A 62 0.60 -7.12 -5.02
N ALA A 63 -0.45 -7.12 -5.84
CA ALA A 63 -0.34 -6.73 -7.25
C ALA A 63 -0.08 -5.23 -7.39
N LEU A 64 -0.72 -4.40 -6.57
CA LEU A 64 -0.46 -2.95 -6.56
C LEU A 64 0.94 -2.62 -6.06
N GLU A 65 1.42 -3.34 -5.04
CA GLU A 65 2.79 -3.25 -4.53
C GLU A 65 3.80 -3.64 -5.60
N THR A 66 3.62 -4.80 -6.24
CA THR A 66 4.48 -5.27 -7.33
C THR A 66 4.52 -4.26 -8.49
N TYR A 67 3.36 -3.69 -8.85
CA TYR A 67 3.26 -2.68 -9.88
C TYR A 67 3.99 -1.39 -9.50
N ALA A 68 3.82 -0.92 -8.27
CA ALA A 68 4.51 0.25 -7.77
C ALA A 68 6.03 0.05 -7.77
N GLU A 69 6.53 -1.08 -7.27
CA GLU A 69 7.98 -1.32 -7.17
C GLU A 69 8.61 -1.56 -8.54
N THR A 70 8.07 -2.52 -9.30
CA THR A 70 8.73 -3.06 -10.50
C THR A 70 8.14 -2.56 -11.81
N GLY A 71 6.94 -2.00 -11.79
CA GLY A 71 6.16 -1.68 -13.00
C GLY A 71 5.52 -2.90 -13.66
N LYS A 72 5.74 -4.11 -13.13
CA LYS A 72 5.10 -5.33 -13.62
C LYS A 72 3.62 -5.35 -13.26
N VAL A 73 2.77 -5.64 -14.23
CA VAL A 73 1.32 -5.78 -14.06
C VAL A 73 1.00 -7.26 -13.89
N GLU A 74 0.53 -7.63 -12.69
CA GLU A 74 0.06 -9.00 -12.40
C GLU A 74 -1.32 -9.28 -13.05
N ASP A 75 -1.68 -10.55 -13.19
CA ASP A 75 -2.85 -10.98 -13.97
C ASP A 75 -4.19 -10.41 -13.44
N ASP A 76 -4.31 -10.22 -12.12
CA ASP A 76 -5.49 -9.61 -11.49
C ASP A 76 -5.61 -8.11 -11.81
N LEU A 77 -4.50 -7.38 -11.90
CA LEU A 77 -4.44 -5.98 -12.28
C LEU A 77 -4.59 -5.77 -13.79
N LYS A 78 -4.09 -6.73 -14.59
CA LYS A 78 -4.02 -6.68 -16.05
C LYS A 78 -5.38 -6.50 -16.71
N LEU A 79 -6.41 -7.17 -16.20
CA LEU A 79 -7.78 -7.06 -16.72
C LEU A 79 -8.32 -5.62 -16.62
N TYR A 80 -7.96 -4.89 -15.57
CA TYR A 80 -8.43 -3.54 -15.33
C TYR A 80 -7.58 -2.49 -16.05
N PHE A 81 -6.30 -2.78 -16.30
CA PHE A 81 -5.42 -1.92 -17.08
C PHE A 81 -5.83 -1.81 -18.55
N LEU A 82 -6.66 -2.73 -19.06
CA LEU A 82 -7.30 -2.59 -20.37
C LEU A 82 -8.30 -1.43 -20.43
N LEU A 83 -8.77 -0.92 -19.27
CA LEU A 83 -9.76 0.15 -19.18
C LEU A 83 -9.13 1.55 -19.09
N ILE A 84 -7.80 1.64 -18.91
CA ILE A 84 -7.08 2.90 -18.73
C ILE A 84 -5.87 2.96 -19.66
N ASP A 85 -5.59 4.15 -20.21
CA ASP A 85 -4.42 4.37 -21.07
C ASP A 85 -3.09 4.34 -20.29
N ALA A 86 -1.99 4.28 -21.04
CA ALA A 86 -0.64 4.22 -20.46
C ALA A 86 -0.29 5.45 -19.60
N GLU A 87 -0.84 6.61 -19.93
CA GLU A 87 -0.63 7.83 -19.14
C GLU A 87 -1.26 7.71 -17.75
N ASN A 88 -2.49 7.23 -17.68
CA ASN A 88 -3.20 7.02 -16.43
C ASN A 88 -2.64 5.86 -15.62
N GLN A 89 -2.11 4.82 -16.27
CA GLN A 89 -1.34 3.77 -15.60
C GLN A 89 -0.10 4.37 -14.92
N GLN A 90 0.68 5.19 -15.63
CA GLN A 90 1.85 5.83 -15.05
C GLN A 90 1.49 6.79 -13.89
N LYS A 91 0.41 7.56 -14.02
CA LYS A 91 -0.11 8.41 -12.93
C LYS A 91 -0.46 7.57 -11.70
N LEU A 92 -1.14 6.43 -11.89
CA LEU A 92 -1.44 5.50 -10.79
C LEU A 92 -0.14 5.02 -10.12
N ARG A 93 0.86 4.60 -10.90
CA ARG A 93 2.14 4.17 -10.35
C ARG A 93 2.82 5.27 -9.53
N ASN A 94 2.86 6.49 -10.06
CA ASN A 94 3.44 7.64 -9.37
C ASN A 94 2.73 7.92 -8.04
N VAL A 95 1.40 7.81 -8.00
CA VAL A 95 0.62 7.95 -6.77
C VAL A 95 0.98 6.84 -5.78
N LEU A 96 1.00 5.58 -6.20
CA LEU A 96 1.33 4.45 -5.31
C LEU A 96 2.74 4.54 -4.71
N GLN A 97 3.69 5.11 -5.45
CA GLN A 97 5.09 5.30 -5.03
C GLN A 97 5.32 6.59 -4.23
N PHE A 98 4.34 7.49 -4.17
CA PHE A 98 4.49 8.77 -3.50
C PHE A 98 4.79 8.54 -2.01
N ASN A 99 5.95 9.01 -1.54
CA ASN A 99 6.36 8.89 -0.15
C ASN A 99 6.35 10.27 0.52
N LEU A 100 5.69 10.37 1.68
CA LEU A 100 5.60 11.59 2.45
C LEU A 100 6.51 11.53 3.68
N ASN A 101 7.40 12.52 3.82
CA ASN A 101 8.08 12.72 5.10
C ASN A 101 7.20 13.57 6.02
N ILE A 102 6.54 12.94 7.00
CA ILE A 102 5.64 13.62 7.92
C ILE A 102 5.93 13.23 9.37
N ASN A 103 5.90 14.22 10.26
CA ASN A 103 6.04 13.97 11.69
C ASN A 103 4.78 13.26 12.25
N PRO A 104 4.91 12.11 12.93
CA PRO A 104 3.74 11.33 13.38
C PRO A 104 2.85 12.07 14.38
N MET A 105 3.46 12.90 15.23
CA MET A 105 2.73 13.68 16.24
C MET A 105 1.91 14.79 15.57
N GLN A 106 2.52 15.51 14.63
CA GLN A 106 1.82 16.57 13.90
C GLN A 106 0.68 16.01 13.05
N LEU A 107 0.90 14.87 12.38
CA LEU A 107 -0.16 14.19 11.65
C LEU A 107 -1.33 13.82 12.58
N ALA A 108 -1.05 13.17 13.71
CA ALA A 108 -2.09 12.78 14.66
C ALA A 108 -2.88 14.00 15.16
N GLN A 109 -2.20 15.08 15.56
CA GLN A 109 -2.86 16.33 15.97
C GLN A 109 -3.76 16.89 14.86
N GLY A 110 -3.29 16.90 13.62
CA GLY A 110 -4.08 17.31 12.46
C GLY A 110 -5.33 16.46 12.28
N LEU A 111 -5.19 15.13 12.32
CA LEU A 111 -6.28 14.17 12.11
C LEU A 111 -7.34 14.13 13.23
N TYR A 112 -6.97 14.55 14.45
CA TYR A 112 -7.90 14.70 15.58
C TYR A 112 -8.52 16.10 15.69
N SER A 113 -8.05 17.08 14.91
CA SER A 113 -8.65 18.42 14.89
C SER A 113 -10.05 18.38 14.26
N PRO A 114 -10.94 19.36 14.55
CA PRO A 114 -12.27 19.42 13.93
C PRO A 114 -12.23 19.48 12.40
N MET A 115 -11.21 20.15 11.83
CA MET A 115 -11.03 20.19 10.38
C MET A 115 -10.53 18.85 9.84
N GLY A 116 -9.58 18.21 10.53
CA GLY A 116 -9.09 16.87 10.16
C GLY A 116 -10.19 15.82 10.21
N GLU A 117 -11.06 15.88 11.21
CA GLU A 117 -12.22 14.99 11.31
C GLU A 117 -13.19 15.20 10.14
N LYS A 118 -13.53 16.45 9.79
CA LYS A 118 -14.36 16.73 8.61
C LYS A 118 -13.73 16.23 7.32
N LEU A 119 -12.41 16.44 7.15
CA LEU A 119 -11.69 15.94 5.99
C LEU A 119 -11.71 14.41 5.93
N LEU A 120 -11.48 13.73 7.06
CA LEU A 120 -11.55 12.28 7.15
C LEU A 120 -12.95 11.75 6.86
N GLN A 121 -14.01 12.42 7.32
CA GLN A 121 -15.40 12.08 6.98
C GLN A 121 -15.64 12.18 5.48
N TYR A 122 -15.19 13.26 4.85
CA TYR A 122 -15.30 13.44 3.40
C TYR A 122 -14.51 12.38 2.62
N LEU A 123 -13.25 12.13 3.00
CA LEU A 123 -12.43 11.06 2.41
C LEU A 123 -13.03 9.68 2.65
N GLY A 124 -13.65 9.45 3.81
CA GLY A 124 -14.29 8.20 4.19
C GLY A 124 -15.55 7.86 3.38
N GLU A 125 -16.16 8.83 2.69
CA GLU A 125 -17.20 8.56 1.69
C GLU A 125 -16.64 7.91 0.42
N MET A 126 -15.36 8.20 0.11
CA MET A 126 -14.64 7.65 -1.03
C MET A 126 -13.86 6.38 -0.66
N ILE A 127 -13.28 6.32 0.54
CA ILE A 127 -12.50 5.20 1.07
C ILE A 127 -13.31 4.60 2.22
N GLN A 128 -13.98 3.50 1.93
CA GLN A 128 -14.97 2.86 2.77
C GLN A 128 -14.42 1.57 3.40
N THR A 129 -15.01 1.17 4.52
CA THR A 129 -14.78 -0.16 5.12
C THR A 129 -15.74 -1.19 4.53
N GLN A 130 -15.62 -2.43 5.01
CA GLN A 130 -16.58 -3.48 4.69
C GLN A 130 -18.03 -3.03 4.91
N GLY A 131 -18.90 -3.40 3.96
CA GLY A 131 -20.31 -3.01 3.97
C GLY A 131 -20.59 -1.60 3.43
N ARG A 132 -19.60 -0.94 2.81
CA ARG A 132 -19.72 0.43 2.22
C ARG A 132 -19.97 1.51 3.27
N ASN A 133 -19.54 1.28 4.50
CA ASN A 133 -19.60 2.26 5.57
C ASN A 133 -18.52 3.32 5.39
N ASN A 134 -18.77 4.53 5.90
CA ASN A 134 -17.79 5.61 5.85
C ASN A 134 -16.49 5.17 6.56
N GLY A 135 -15.35 5.24 5.86
CA GLY A 135 -14.08 4.74 6.38
C GLY A 135 -13.25 5.74 7.16
N ALA A 136 -13.79 6.90 7.58
CA ALA A 136 -13.03 7.95 8.27
C ALA A 136 -12.22 7.45 9.47
N ILE A 137 -12.83 6.60 10.31
CA ILE A 137 -12.19 6.05 11.51
C ILE A 137 -11.05 5.11 11.11
N ALA A 138 -11.33 4.16 10.21
CA ALA A 138 -10.36 3.21 9.70
C ALA A 138 -9.17 3.92 9.00
N LEU A 139 -9.46 4.94 8.20
CA LEU A 139 -8.47 5.75 7.52
C LEU A 139 -7.59 6.52 8.51
N ARG A 140 -8.16 7.11 9.57
CA ARG A 140 -7.40 7.78 10.62
C ARG A 140 -6.40 6.81 11.27
N GLU A 141 -6.87 5.63 11.65
CA GLU A 141 -6.03 4.60 12.28
C GLU A 141 -4.90 4.16 11.33
N ALA A 142 -5.22 3.91 10.06
CA ALA A 142 -4.27 3.53 9.03
C ALA A 142 -3.17 4.57 8.85
N LEU A 143 -3.54 5.86 8.76
CA LEU A 143 -2.61 6.97 8.60
C LEU A 143 -1.70 7.13 9.83
N ILE A 144 -2.26 7.11 11.04
CA ILE A 144 -1.47 7.20 12.29
C ILE A 144 -0.51 6.03 12.43
N LYS A 145 -0.95 4.82 12.07
CA LYS A 145 -0.11 3.62 12.12
C LYS A 145 1.02 3.69 11.10
N THR A 146 0.71 4.15 9.89
CA THR A 146 1.70 4.30 8.80
C THR A 146 2.75 5.35 9.11
N ALA A 147 2.37 6.48 9.72
CA ALA A 147 3.34 7.50 10.15
C ALA A 147 4.41 6.99 11.12
N LYS A 148 4.13 5.92 11.87
CA LYS A 148 5.12 5.33 12.77
C LYS A 148 6.19 4.49 12.05
N SER A 149 6.02 4.23 10.76
CA SER A 149 7.00 3.54 9.92
C SER A 149 7.91 4.53 9.17
N GLN A 150 9.03 4.04 8.61
CA GLN A 150 9.98 4.87 7.86
C GLN A 150 9.46 5.33 6.49
N ASP A 151 8.49 4.61 5.89
CA ASP A 151 7.97 4.91 4.56
C ASP A 151 6.46 5.21 4.62
N PHE A 152 6.08 6.46 4.35
CA PHE A 152 4.68 6.87 4.29
C PHE A 152 4.20 6.87 2.84
N THR A 153 3.84 5.68 2.35
CA THR A 153 3.30 5.50 0.99
C THR A 153 1.82 5.14 1.04
N PRO A 154 1.04 5.41 -0.02
CA PRO A 154 -0.34 4.92 -0.11
C PRO A 154 -0.46 3.41 0.05
N ILE A 155 0.51 2.64 -0.44
CA ILE A 155 0.55 1.18 -0.24
C ILE A 155 0.63 0.85 1.25
N ASN A 156 1.51 1.50 2.01
CA ASN A 156 1.64 1.26 3.44
C ASN A 156 0.41 1.71 4.23
N VAL A 157 -0.27 2.78 3.79
CA VAL A 157 -1.57 3.18 4.35
C VAL A 157 -2.61 2.11 4.11
N LEU A 158 -2.70 1.55 2.89
CA LEU A 158 -3.65 0.49 2.57
C LEU A 158 -3.34 -0.80 3.34
N GLN A 159 -2.07 -1.14 3.51
CA GLN A 159 -1.63 -2.28 4.33
C GLN A 159 -1.96 -2.11 5.82
N ASN A 160 -2.02 -0.87 6.31
CA ASN A 160 -2.37 -0.56 7.69
C ASN A 160 -3.85 -0.26 7.89
N PHE A 161 -4.66 -0.33 6.82
CA PHE A 161 -6.09 -0.11 6.90
C PHE A 161 -6.78 -1.28 7.62
N PRO A 162 -7.59 -1.03 8.65
CA PRO A 162 -8.22 -2.11 9.40
C PRO A 162 -9.34 -2.77 8.57
N GLY A 163 -9.09 -4.02 8.16
CA GLY A 163 -10.06 -4.84 7.43
C GLY A 163 -10.12 -4.54 5.93
N GLU A 164 -11.19 -4.97 5.26
CA GLU A 164 -11.34 -4.76 3.82
C GLU A 164 -11.55 -3.27 3.47
N VAL A 165 -10.69 -2.74 2.60
CA VAL A 165 -10.81 -1.40 2.03
C VAL A 165 -11.61 -1.42 0.73
N GLN A 166 -12.53 -0.46 0.60
CA GLN A 166 -13.37 -0.31 -0.58
C GLN A 166 -13.37 1.13 -1.09
N PHE A 167 -13.13 1.35 -2.37
CA PHE A 167 -13.17 2.65 -3.00
C PHE A 167 -14.50 2.86 -3.71
N ASN A 168 -15.21 3.93 -3.38
CA ASN A 168 -16.41 4.36 -4.08
C ASN A 168 -16.03 5.19 -5.31
N ILE A 169 -15.82 4.52 -6.44
CA ILE A 169 -15.37 5.15 -7.68
C ILE A 169 -16.34 6.21 -8.17
N ARG A 170 -17.65 6.02 -7.98
CA ARG A 170 -18.64 7.03 -8.39
C ARG A 170 -18.50 8.31 -7.61
N LYS A 171 -18.26 8.22 -6.30
CA LYS A 171 -18.01 9.40 -5.47
C LYS A 171 -16.71 10.08 -5.89
N ILE A 172 -15.62 9.33 -6.05
CA ILE A 172 -14.32 9.86 -6.51
C ILE A 172 -14.48 10.62 -7.84
N LEU A 173 -15.16 10.03 -8.83
CA LEU A 173 -15.39 10.68 -10.12
C LEU A 173 -16.35 11.87 -10.05
N ALA A 174 -17.29 11.90 -9.09
CA ALA A 174 -18.12 13.08 -8.85
C ALA A 174 -17.30 14.23 -8.27
N VAL A 175 -16.45 13.95 -7.27
CA VAL A 175 -15.54 14.93 -6.66
C VAL A 175 -14.55 15.48 -7.68
N ASN A 176 -13.97 14.64 -8.52
CA ASN A 176 -13.06 15.10 -9.59
C ASN A 176 -13.75 16.07 -10.58
N ARG A 177 -15.02 15.82 -10.91
CA ARG A 177 -15.79 16.70 -11.80
C ARG A 177 -16.12 18.04 -11.14
N GLU A 178 -16.53 18.01 -9.87
CA GLU A 178 -16.79 19.21 -9.07
C GLU A 178 -15.53 20.06 -8.95
N PHE A 179 -14.39 19.45 -8.59
CA PHE A 179 -13.11 20.14 -8.48
C PHE A 179 -12.66 20.74 -9.82
N SER A 180 -12.81 20.00 -10.92
CA SER A 180 -12.45 20.50 -12.26
C SER A 180 -13.31 21.70 -12.66
N ALA A 181 -14.61 21.69 -12.36
CA ALA A 181 -15.50 22.81 -12.62
C ALA A 181 -15.09 24.06 -11.83
N LEU A 182 -14.73 23.90 -10.55
CA LEU A 182 -14.26 25.01 -9.71
C LEU A 182 -12.97 25.66 -10.26
N LEU A 183 -12.04 24.85 -10.76
CA LEU A 183 -10.81 25.37 -11.39
C LEU A 183 -11.13 26.13 -12.68
N GLU A 184 -12.03 25.62 -13.51
CA GLU A 184 -12.45 26.27 -14.75
C GLU A 184 -13.12 27.63 -14.48
N ASP A 185 -13.99 27.70 -13.46
CA ASP A 185 -14.65 28.93 -13.07
C ASP A 185 -13.66 29.96 -12.50
N THR A 186 -12.69 29.50 -11.70
CA THR A 186 -11.61 30.37 -11.19
C THR A 186 -10.79 30.96 -12.34
N GLU A 187 -10.42 30.15 -13.33
CA GLU A 187 -9.68 30.60 -14.53
C GLU A 187 -10.48 31.61 -15.36
N LYS A 188 -11.80 31.42 -15.50
CA LYS A 188 -12.68 32.38 -16.19
C LYS A 188 -12.70 33.73 -15.45
N LEU A 189 -12.88 33.71 -14.14
CA LEU A 189 -12.89 34.92 -13.31
C LEU A 189 -11.53 35.64 -13.36
N LEU A 190 -10.42 34.91 -13.28
CA LEU A 190 -9.08 35.51 -13.38
C LEU A 190 -8.85 36.16 -14.75
N LYS A 191 -9.33 35.55 -15.84
CA LYS A 191 -9.27 36.15 -17.18
C LYS A 191 -10.11 37.42 -17.27
N GLU A 192 -11.31 37.43 -16.71
CA GLU A 192 -12.19 38.60 -16.70
C GLU A 192 -11.59 39.76 -15.90
N VAL A 193 -11.13 39.49 -14.68
CA VAL A 193 -10.44 40.49 -13.84
C VAL A 193 -9.21 41.04 -14.56
N LYS A 194 -8.39 40.16 -15.16
CA LYS A 194 -7.21 40.59 -15.95
C LYS A 194 -7.61 41.50 -17.11
N GLN A 195 -8.70 41.19 -17.81
CA GLN A 195 -9.18 42.01 -18.93
C GLN A 195 -9.68 43.39 -18.47
N ILE A 196 -10.39 43.45 -17.34
CA ILE A 196 -10.82 44.71 -16.72
C ILE A 196 -9.61 45.57 -16.35
N THR A 197 -8.61 44.99 -15.70
CA THR A 197 -7.38 45.72 -15.32
C THR A 197 -6.62 46.24 -16.53
N LEU A 198 -6.49 45.46 -17.61
CA LEU A 198 -5.82 45.90 -18.84
C LEU A 198 -6.59 47.01 -19.57
N THR A 199 -7.93 46.94 -19.54
CA THR A 199 -8.79 47.98 -20.15
C THR A 199 -8.74 49.27 -19.33
N ALA A 200 -8.77 49.18 -18.00
CA ALA A 200 -8.63 50.34 -17.11
C ALA A 200 -7.24 50.99 -17.24
N ALA A 201 -6.16 50.20 -17.28
CA ALA A 201 -4.80 50.69 -17.47
C ALA A 201 -4.56 51.35 -18.84
N SER A 202 -5.36 51.01 -19.86
CA SER A 202 -5.31 51.64 -21.19
C SER A 202 -6.21 52.88 -21.30
N THR A 203 -7.10 53.09 -20.32
CA THR A 203 -8.08 54.20 -20.29
C THR A 203 -7.66 55.29 -19.30
N GLU A 204 -6.83 54.97 -18.29
CA GLU A 204 -6.24 55.99 -17.41
C GLU A 204 -5.26 56.88 -18.18
N GLU A 205 -5.55 58.18 -18.20
CA GLU A 205 -4.71 59.20 -18.80
C GLU A 205 -3.39 59.29 -18.00
N LYS A 206 -2.25 59.18 -18.71
CA LYS A 206 -0.93 59.19 -18.10
C LYS A 206 -0.65 60.57 -17.52
N ILE A 207 -0.86 60.75 -16.21
CA ILE A 207 -0.58 62.02 -15.52
C ILE A 207 0.92 62.30 -15.63
N ASP A 208 1.27 63.39 -16.32
CA ASP A 208 2.64 63.86 -16.47
C ASP A 208 3.06 64.63 -15.22
N PHE A 209 3.88 64.01 -14.38
CA PHE A 209 4.39 64.61 -13.15
C PHE A 209 5.53 65.60 -13.39
N SER A 210 5.97 65.83 -14.64
CA SER A 210 7.00 66.83 -14.95
C SER A 210 6.50 68.28 -14.89
N THR A 211 5.19 68.48 -14.71
CA THR A 211 4.56 69.80 -14.57
C THR A 211 4.22 70.19 -13.13
N LEU A 212 4.60 69.38 -12.12
CA LEU A 212 4.53 69.72 -10.69
C LEU A 212 5.88 70.19 -10.17
#